data_AF-A0A183ER45-F1
#
_entry.id   AF-A0A183ER45-F1
#
_cell.length_a   1.000
_cell.length_b   1.000
_cell.length_c   1.000
_cell.angle_alpha   90.00
_cell.angle_beta   90.00
_cell.angle_gamma   90.00
#
_symmetry.space_group_name_H-M   'P 1'
#
loop_
_entity.id
_entity.type
_entity.pdbx_description
1 polymer ?
#
loop_
_entity_poly.entity_id
_entity_poly.type
_entity_poly.pdbx_seq_one_letter_code
_entity_poly.pdbx_strand_id
1 'polypeptide(L)'
;MEQTHPEFMRGEDSDTRYTDTLFIEQQRGCSIKATPITIVMEDSRQKSFLLNVIDTPGHVNFSDEITAAYRLSDGAVVIVDAHEGVMLQTERAIRHAVQERLPLTVCINKIDRLILELKLPPTDAYYKLRFVLDQINSLLHSRYNICFSLRSFANLYAEHYGSFNGIEFARRLWGDQYFDKKSRKFVRKPPHQGATRSFVEFILEPLYKIFSQDSSRRRLGQLAVL
;
A
#
# COMPACT_ATOMS: atom_id res chain seq x y z
N MET A 1 36.57 -26.11 -0.90
CA MET A 1 35.36 -25.49 -1.47
C MET A 1 34.21 -25.92 -0.58
N GLU A 2 33.93 -25.16 0.47
CA GLU A 2 32.78 -25.43 1.35
C GLU A 2 31.51 -25.11 0.56
N GLN A 3 30.56 -26.04 0.55
CA GLN A 3 29.24 -25.84 -0.04
C GLN A 3 28.51 -24.74 0.74
N THR A 4 28.31 -23.58 0.12
CA THR A 4 27.62 -22.41 0.70
C THR A 4 26.10 -22.47 0.60
N HIS A 5 25.53 -23.59 0.13
CA HIS A 5 24.08 -23.73 -0.07
C HIS A 5 23.60 -25.08 0.45
N PRO A 6 23.16 -25.18 1.71
CA PRO A 6 22.32 -26.28 2.13
C PRO A 6 20.96 -26.19 1.41
N GLU A 7 20.36 -27.35 1.14
CA GLU A 7 19.06 -27.47 0.47
C GLU A 7 17.98 -26.60 1.13
N PHE A 8 17.12 -25.99 0.31
CA PHE A 8 15.95 -25.22 0.74
C PHE A 8 14.97 -26.13 1.52
N MET A 9 15.16 -26.26 2.82
CA MET A 9 14.17 -26.87 3.72
C MET A 9 13.10 -25.82 4.03
N ARG A 10 12.01 -25.81 3.24
CA ARG A 10 10.87 -24.90 3.40
C ARG A 10 9.79 -25.53 4.27
N GLY A 11 9.37 -24.83 5.33
CA GLY A 11 8.09 -25.08 5.99
C GLY A 11 6.95 -24.43 5.19
N GLU A 12 5.89 -25.20 4.92
CA GLU A 12 4.77 -24.84 4.02
C GLU A 12 3.95 -23.60 4.46
N ASP A 13 4.16 -23.09 5.68
CA ASP A 13 3.37 -21.99 6.29
C ASP A 13 4.16 -20.69 6.56
N SER A 14 5.39 -20.55 6.04
CA SER A 14 6.22 -19.35 6.27
C SER A 14 6.02 -18.26 5.22
N ASP A 15 5.87 -17.01 5.67
CA ASP A 15 5.79 -15.81 4.82
C ASP A 15 7.02 -15.79 3.88
N THR A 16 6.78 -15.99 2.58
CA THR A 16 7.87 -16.21 1.63
C THR A 16 8.54 -14.90 1.28
N ARG A 17 9.72 -14.66 1.84
CA ARG A 17 10.58 -13.51 1.51
C ARG A 17 11.47 -13.86 0.33
N TYR A 18 11.04 -13.46 -0.86
CA TYR A 18 11.72 -13.85 -2.11
C TYR A 18 13.08 -13.17 -2.30
N THR A 19 13.22 -11.94 -1.79
CA THR A 19 14.42 -11.09 -1.91
C THR A 19 15.51 -11.39 -0.87
N ASP A 20 15.14 -11.98 0.26
CA ASP A 20 16.04 -12.36 1.36
C ASP A 20 16.73 -13.69 1.01
N THR A 21 17.75 -13.62 0.14
CA THR A 21 18.47 -14.80 -0.37
C THR A 21 19.59 -15.26 0.57
N LEU A 22 20.13 -14.36 1.41
CA LEU A 22 21.23 -14.70 2.30
C LEU A 22 20.73 -15.45 3.53
N PHE A 23 21.46 -16.49 3.94
CA PHE A 23 21.13 -17.28 5.13
C PHE A 23 21.00 -16.41 6.40
N ILE A 24 21.86 -15.40 6.52
CA ILE A 24 21.81 -14.47 7.65
C ILE A 24 20.57 -13.57 7.64
N GLU A 25 20.03 -13.23 6.47
CA GLU A 25 18.79 -12.44 6.33
C GLU A 25 17.59 -13.28 6.77
N GLN A 26 17.56 -14.54 6.34
CA GLN A 26 16.53 -15.50 6.72
C GLN A 26 16.55 -15.80 8.23
N GLN A 27 17.75 -15.98 8.82
CA GLN A 27 17.89 -16.19 10.26
C GLN A 27 17.50 -14.97 11.09
N ARG A 28 17.87 -13.75 10.66
CA ARG A 28 17.59 -12.52 11.40
C ARG A 28 16.20 -11.95 11.14
N GLY A 29 15.55 -12.40 10.07
CA GLY A 29 14.28 -11.84 9.62
C GLY A 29 14.40 -10.36 9.23
N CYS A 30 15.56 -9.91 8.76
CA CYS A 30 15.75 -8.56 8.22
C CYS A 30 16.64 -8.57 6.98
N SER A 31 16.26 -7.80 5.97
CA SER A 31 17.06 -7.60 4.77
C SER A 31 18.31 -6.79 5.13
N ILE A 32 19.46 -7.23 4.61
CA ILE A 32 20.79 -6.66 4.86
C ILE A 32 21.35 -6.07 3.57
N LYS A 33 21.10 -6.72 2.43
CA LYS A 33 21.58 -6.28 1.11
C LYS A 33 20.46 -5.82 0.21
N ALA A 34 20.76 -4.82 -0.62
CA ALA A 34 19.82 -4.39 -1.64
C ALA A 34 19.77 -5.42 -2.79
N THR A 35 18.60 -6.00 -3.05
CA THR A 35 18.42 -7.03 -4.08
C THR A 35 17.64 -6.46 -5.27
N PRO A 36 18.26 -6.34 -6.46
CA PRO A 36 17.54 -5.94 -7.66
C PRO A 36 16.72 -7.10 -8.23
N ILE A 37 15.50 -6.81 -8.65
CA ILE A 37 14.61 -7.72 -9.37
C ILE A 37 14.07 -7.01 -10.60
N THR A 38 14.12 -7.69 -11.74
CA THR A 38 13.50 -7.22 -12.98
C THR A 38 12.24 -8.02 -13.24
N ILE A 39 11.09 -7.34 -13.26
CA ILE A 39 9.79 -7.95 -13.55
C ILE A 39 9.12 -7.23 -14.72
N VAL A 40 8.41 -8.00 -15.54
CA VAL A 40 7.51 -7.42 -16.56
C VAL A 40 6.13 -7.27 -15.91
N MET A 41 5.65 -6.04 -15.80
CA MET A 41 4.37 -5.71 -15.16
C MET A 41 3.46 -4.98 -16.13
N GLU A 42 2.19 -5.36 -16.18
CA GLU A 42 1.17 -4.68 -16.97
C GLU A 42 0.53 -3.53 -16.18
N ASP A 43 0.40 -2.37 -16.83
CA ASP A 43 -0.45 -1.29 -16.33
C ASP A 43 -1.93 -1.63 -16.56
N SER A 44 -2.80 -0.89 -15.88
CA SER A 44 -4.26 -0.83 -16.04
C SER A 44 -4.78 -0.64 -17.48
N ARG A 45 -3.91 -0.29 -18.44
CA ARG A 45 -4.21 -0.21 -19.88
C ARG A 45 -3.74 -1.43 -20.67
N GLN A 46 -3.40 -2.52 -19.99
CA GLN A 46 -2.80 -3.75 -20.55
C GLN A 46 -1.53 -3.50 -21.37
N LYS A 47 -0.76 -2.49 -20.96
CA LYS A 47 0.56 -2.23 -21.54
C LYS A 47 1.62 -2.77 -20.59
N SER A 48 2.44 -3.70 -21.07
CA SER A 48 3.55 -4.28 -20.30
C SER A 48 4.74 -3.32 -20.25
N PHE A 49 5.32 -3.18 -19.07
CA PHE A 49 6.52 -2.40 -18.80
C PHE A 49 7.56 -3.29 -18.11
N LEU A 50 8.83 -3.08 -18.44
CA LEU A 50 9.93 -3.67 -17.68
C LEU A 50 10.18 -2.79 -16.45
N LEU A 51 10.00 -3.36 -15.27
CA LEU A 51 10.21 -2.68 -14.00
C LEU A 51 11.42 -3.29 -13.29
N ASN A 52 12.43 -2.46 -13.08
CA ASN A 52 13.59 -2.79 -12.25
C ASN A 52 13.32 -2.27 -10.84
N VAL A 53 13.11 -3.18 -9.90
CA VAL A 53 12.86 -2.88 -8.49
C VAL A 53 14.11 -3.23 -7.71
N ILE A 54 14.59 -2.29 -6.89
CA ILE A 54 15.66 -2.57 -5.93
C ILE A 54 15.00 -2.66 -4.56
N ASP A 55 14.94 -3.87 -4.00
CA ASP A 55 14.47 -4.07 -2.63
C ASP A 55 15.57 -3.66 -1.66
N THR A 56 15.32 -2.61 -0.88
CA THR A 56 16.33 -2.00 0.00
C THR A 56 16.11 -2.39 1.46
N PRO A 57 17.18 -2.57 2.26
CA PRO A 57 17.05 -2.88 3.67
C PRO A 57 16.35 -1.74 4.45
N GLY A 58 15.42 -2.10 5.35
CA GLY A 58 14.66 -1.12 6.14
C GLY A 58 15.33 -0.64 7.43
N HIS A 59 16.48 -1.20 7.79
CA HIS A 59 17.17 -0.91 9.04
C HIS A 59 18.22 0.21 8.86
N VAL A 60 18.30 1.15 9.82
CA VAL A 60 19.20 2.34 9.78
C VAL A 60 20.66 2.03 9.50
N ASN A 61 21.13 0.89 10.00
CA ASN A 61 22.52 0.47 9.89
C ASN A 61 22.94 0.19 8.44
N PHE A 62 22.00 0.03 7.52
CA PHE A 62 22.23 -0.26 6.10
C PHE A 62 21.80 0.90 5.21
N SER A 63 21.97 2.12 5.70
CA SER A 63 21.64 3.35 4.96
C SER A 63 22.55 3.59 3.75
N ASP A 64 23.75 3.03 3.76
CA ASP A 64 24.67 2.97 2.62
C ASP A 64 24.08 2.20 1.43
N GLU A 65 23.46 1.05 1.68
CA GLU A 65 22.74 0.26 0.66
C GLU A 65 21.54 1.02 0.08
N ILE A 66 20.76 1.71 0.93
CA ILE A 66 19.66 2.57 0.48
C ILE A 66 20.19 3.71 -0.41
N THR A 67 21.32 4.32 -0.03
CA THR A 67 21.94 5.42 -0.80
C THR A 67 22.41 4.93 -2.17
N ALA A 68 23.03 3.75 -2.24
CA ALA A 68 23.42 3.14 -3.49
C ALA A 68 22.21 2.87 -4.39
N ALA A 69 21.13 2.32 -3.82
CA ALA A 69 19.89 2.06 -4.55
C ALA A 69 19.25 3.34 -5.09
N TYR A 70 19.20 4.42 -4.30
CA TYR A 70 18.65 5.71 -4.73
C TYR A 70 19.41 6.28 -5.92
N ARG A 71 20.75 6.20 -5.93
CA ARG A 71 21.56 6.69 -7.04
C ARG A 71 21.40 5.89 -8.33
N LEU A 72 20.99 4.63 -8.24
CA LEU A 72 20.72 3.76 -9.37
C LEU A 72 19.27 3.84 -9.87
N SER A 73 18.38 4.46 -9.10
CA SER A 73 16.93 4.46 -9.38
C SER A 73 16.47 5.78 -9.98
N ASP A 74 15.51 5.71 -10.90
CA ASP A 74 14.84 6.89 -11.47
C ASP A 74 13.73 7.46 -10.56
N GLY A 75 13.37 6.74 -9.50
CA GLY A 75 12.32 7.11 -8.56
C GLY A 75 12.30 6.16 -7.36
N ALA A 76 11.58 6.56 -6.31
CA ALA A 76 11.51 5.79 -5.06
C ALA A 76 10.05 5.54 -4.64
N VAL A 77 9.77 4.31 -4.21
CA VAL A 77 8.50 3.93 -3.61
C VAL A 77 8.70 3.75 -2.11
N VAL A 78 8.02 4.57 -1.30
CA VAL A 78 8.07 4.49 0.16
C VAL A 78 6.86 3.73 0.66
N ILE A 79 7.12 2.63 1.37
CA ILE A 79 6.08 1.79 1.98
C ILE A 79 5.85 2.26 3.42
N VAL A 80 4.59 2.53 3.78
CA VAL A 80 4.17 3.00 5.10
C VAL A 80 3.12 2.07 5.66
N ASP A 81 3.31 1.56 6.88
CA ASP A 81 2.32 0.72 7.55
C ASP A 81 1.11 1.58 7.97
N ALA A 82 -0.10 1.16 7.62
CA ALA A 82 -1.34 1.87 7.96
C ALA A 82 -1.59 1.92 9.48
N HIS A 83 -1.19 0.86 10.21
CA HIS A 83 -1.36 0.72 11.65
C HIS A 83 -0.37 1.64 12.40
N GLU A 84 0.93 1.47 12.13
CA GLU A 84 1.99 2.23 12.80
C GLU A 84 2.05 3.69 12.33
N GLY A 85 1.79 3.93 11.04
CA GLY A 85 1.86 5.25 10.42
C GLY A 85 3.28 5.65 10.04
N VAL A 86 3.53 6.96 10.01
CA VAL A 86 4.85 7.51 9.65
C VAL A 86 5.79 7.38 10.85
N MET A 87 6.86 6.60 10.68
CA MET A 87 7.91 6.45 11.69
C MET A 87 9.17 7.25 11.34
N LEU A 88 10.13 7.32 12.27
CA LEU A 88 11.42 7.98 12.05
C LEU A 88 12.16 7.45 10.81
N GLN A 89 12.06 6.15 10.53
CA GLN A 89 12.70 5.54 9.36
C GLN A 89 12.06 6.01 8.05
N THR A 90 10.73 6.03 8.02
CA THR A 90 9.95 6.55 6.89
C THR A 90 10.31 8.00 6.63
N GLU A 91 10.41 8.83 7.67
CA GLU A 91 10.81 10.23 7.55
C GLU A 91 12.22 10.39 7.00
N ARG A 92 13.19 9.61 7.49
CA ARG A 92 14.57 9.62 6.99
C ARG A 92 14.64 9.21 5.52
N ALA A 93 13.93 8.15 5.12
CA ALA A 93 13.86 7.68 3.74
C ALA A 93 13.27 8.76 2.81
N ILE A 94 12.16 9.39 3.21
CA ILE A 94 11.54 10.48 2.46
C ILE A 94 12.50 11.67 2.30
N ARG A 95 13.10 12.14 3.39
CA ARG A 95 14.05 13.27 3.34
C ARG A 95 15.25 12.96 2.45
N HIS A 96 15.77 11.74 2.53
CA HIS A 96 16.92 11.31 1.73
C HIS A 96 16.58 11.22 0.24
N ALA A 97 15.43 10.64 -0.11
CA ALA A 97 14.96 10.60 -1.50
C ALA A 97 14.74 12.00 -2.09
N VAL A 98 14.24 12.95 -1.28
CA VAL A 98 14.09 14.36 -1.69
C VAL A 98 15.45 15.04 -1.89
N GLN A 99 16.45 14.75 -1.05
CA GLN A 99 17.82 15.27 -1.21
C GLN A 99 18.47 14.79 -2.52
N GLU A 100 18.25 13.52 -2.89
CA GLU A 100 18.67 12.92 -4.16
C GLU A 100 17.77 13.31 -5.35
N ARG A 101 16.77 14.17 -5.14
CA ARG A 101 15.82 14.69 -6.15
C ARG A 101 15.03 13.58 -6.88
N LEU A 102 14.78 12.47 -6.20
CA LEU A 102 14.00 11.37 -6.77
C LEU A 102 12.49 11.66 -6.69
N PRO A 103 11.74 11.42 -7.79
CA PRO A 103 10.28 11.34 -7.73
C PRO A 103 9.84 10.28 -6.71
N LEU A 104 9.02 10.70 -5.74
CA LEU A 104 8.56 9.84 -4.65
C LEU A 104 7.11 9.38 -4.87
N THR A 105 6.86 8.09 -4.72
CA THR A 105 5.52 7.51 -4.62
C THR A 105 5.33 6.86 -3.25
N VAL A 106 4.17 7.04 -2.63
CA VAL A 106 3.87 6.46 -1.31
C VAL A 106 2.90 5.30 -1.47
N CYS A 107 3.21 4.17 -0.86
CA CYS A 107 2.33 3.01 -0.76
C CYS A 107 1.95 2.80 0.71
N ILE A 108 0.67 2.89 1.04
CA ILE A 108 0.18 2.53 2.38
C ILE A 108 -0.11 1.03 2.41
N ASN A 109 0.66 0.28 3.20
CA ASN A 109 0.55 -1.17 3.34
C ASN A 109 -0.17 -1.56 4.64
N LYS A 110 -0.58 -2.82 4.74
CA LYS A 110 -1.22 -3.43 5.92
C LYS A 110 -2.52 -2.76 6.38
N ILE A 111 -3.34 -2.32 5.42
CA ILE A 111 -4.66 -1.71 5.71
C ILE A 111 -5.58 -2.72 6.41
N ASP A 112 -5.40 -4.02 6.16
CA ASP A 112 -6.09 -5.12 6.84
C ASP A 112 -5.93 -5.09 8.36
N ARG A 113 -4.78 -4.63 8.89
CA ARG A 113 -4.56 -4.50 10.35
C ARG A 113 -5.48 -3.46 10.99
N LEU A 114 -5.87 -2.41 10.25
CA LEU A 114 -6.86 -1.44 10.74
C LEU A 114 -8.23 -2.11 10.98
N ILE A 115 -8.54 -3.13 10.18
CA ILE A 115 -9.82 -3.85 10.17
C ILE A 115 -9.80 -5.00 11.18
N LEU A 116 -8.74 -5.81 11.17
CA LEU A 116 -8.67 -7.06 11.92
C LEU A 116 -8.16 -6.87 13.34
N GLU A 117 -7.11 -6.07 13.51
CA GLU A 117 -6.46 -5.85 14.82
C GLU A 117 -7.14 -4.70 15.58
N LEU A 118 -7.15 -3.50 14.99
CA LEU A 118 -7.72 -2.32 15.64
C LEU A 118 -9.25 -2.27 15.59
N LYS A 119 -9.88 -3.03 14.68
CA LYS A 119 -11.34 -3.09 14.48
C LYS A 119 -11.99 -1.71 14.37
N LEU A 120 -11.30 -0.78 13.72
CA LEU A 120 -11.78 0.59 13.58
C LEU A 120 -13.03 0.60 12.69
N PRO A 121 -14.03 1.45 12.98
CA PRO A 121 -15.08 1.75 12.01
C PRO A 121 -14.49 2.27 10.68
N PRO A 122 -15.11 1.99 9.52
CA PRO A 122 -14.62 2.45 8.21
C PRO A 122 -14.37 3.96 8.13
N THR A 123 -15.19 4.76 8.82
CA THR A 123 -15.02 6.21 8.92
C THR A 123 -13.74 6.61 9.65
N ASP A 124 -13.42 5.93 10.75
CA ASP A 124 -12.23 6.20 11.55
C ASP A 124 -10.96 5.71 10.87
N ALA A 125 -11.03 4.57 10.17
CA ALA A 125 -9.95 4.09 9.31
C ALA A 125 -9.62 5.09 8.20
N TYR A 126 -10.63 5.72 7.58
CA TYR A 126 -10.39 6.82 6.64
C TYR A 126 -9.65 7.99 7.27
N TYR A 127 -10.04 8.41 8.49
CA TYR A 127 -9.37 9.50 9.18
C TYR A 127 -7.92 9.16 9.53
N LYS A 128 -7.64 7.91 9.92
CA LYS A 128 -6.27 7.41 10.15
C LYS A 128 -5.44 7.45 8.87
N LEU A 129 -5.96 6.95 7.75
CA LEU A 129 -5.26 7.00 6.46
C LEU A 129 -5.00 8.44 6.03
N ARG A 130 -6.00 9.32 6.15
CA ARG A 130 -5.84 10.75 5.86
C ARG A 130 -4.76 11.39 6.75
N PHE A 131 -4.75 11.06 8.04
CA PHE A 131 -3.75 11.56 8.98
C PHE A 131 -2.32 11.12 8.63
N VAL A 132 -2.13 9.87 8.18
CA VAL A 132 -0.84 9.39 7.67
C VAL A 132 -0.40 10.21 6.45
N LEU A 133 -1.33 10.49 5.54
CA LEU A 133 -1.04 11.28 4.35
C LEU A 133 -0.73 12.74 4.66
N ASP A 134 -1.46 13.34 5.59
CA ASP A 134 -1.20 14.70 6.04
C ASP A 134 0.20 14.82 6.68
N GLN A 135 0.62 13.82 7.45
CA GLN A 135 1.99 13.74 7.98
C GLN A 135 3.03 13.68 6.85
N ILE A 136 2.85 12.81 5.86
CA ILE A 136 3.80 12.69 4.75
C ILE A 136 3.86 13.98 3.93
N ASN A 137 2.69 14.60 3.67
CA ASN A 137 2.62 15.89 2.98
C ASN A 137 3.34 17.00 3.77
N SER A 138 3.23 16.99 5.10
CA SER A 138 3.98 17.91 5.96
C SER A 138 5.49 17.72 5.85
N LEU A 139 5.97 16.49 5.64
CA LEU A 139 7.39 16.20 5.41
C LEU A 139 7.88 16.67 4.04
N LEU A 140 7.00 16.69 3.04
CA LEU A 140 7.34 16.99 1.65
C LEU A 140 7.25 18.47 1.25
N HIS A 141 6.83 19.37 2.17
CA HIS A 141 6.70 20.83 1.99
C HIS A 141 6.64 21.32 0.52
N SER A 142 5.42 21.41 -0.01
CA SER A 142 4.99 22.23 -1.17
C SER A 142 5.32 21.81 -2.62
N ARG A 143 5.97 20.67 -2.92
CA ARG A 143 6.37 20.38 -4.32
C ARG A 143 6.03 19.01 -4.93
N TYR A 144 5.39 18.10 -4.20
CA TYR A 144 5.15 16.74 -4.73
C TYR A 144 3.68 16.33 -4.60
N ASN A 145 3.05 16.08 -5.74
CA ASN A 145 1.69 15.54 -5.82
C ASN A 145 1.76 14.03 -5.57
N ILE A 146 1.46 13.60 -4.34
CA ILE A 146 1.30 12.18 -4.03
C ILE A 146 0.05 11.69 -4.78
N CYS A 147 0.24 10.69 -5.65
CA CYS A 147 -0.83 10.08 -6.43
C CYS A 147 -1.21 8.74 -5.82
N PHE A 148 -2.43 8.63 -5.30
CA PHE A 148 -3.01 7.34 -4.93
C PHE A 148 -3.53 6.64 -6.18
N SER A 149 -3.30 5.34 -6.31
CA SER A 149 -3.77 4.50 -7.42
C SER A 149 -5.27 4.18 -7.34
N LEU A 150 -6.10 5.15 -6.96
CA LEU A 150 -7.57 5.08 -7.07
C LEU A 150 -8.03 4.79 -8.50
N ARG A 151 -7.15 5.02 -9.49
CA ARG A 151 -7.40 4.70 -10.90
C ARG A 151 -7.60 3.20 -11.13
N SER A 152 -6.78 2.34 -10.54
CA SER A 152 -6.92 0.88 -10.71
C SER A 152 -8.24 0.39 -10.11
N PHE A 153 -8.59 0.92 -8.94
CA PHE A 153 -9.87 0.62 -8.30
C PHE A 153 -11.06 1.17 -9.11
N ALA A 154 -10.96 2.40 -9.61
CA ALA A 154 -11.97 2.99 -10.47
C ALA A 154 -12.16 2.23 -11.79
N ASN A 155 -11.07 1.70 -12.36
CA ASN A 155 -11.13 0.88 -13.56
C ASN A 155 -11.82 -0.46 -13.30
N LEU A 156 -11.58 -1.10 -12.15
CA LEU A 156 -12.32 -2.30 -11.74
C LEU A 156 -13.83 -2.06 -11.68
N TYR A 157 -14.27 -0.90 -11.18
CA TYR A 157 -15.69 -0.55 -11.24
C TYR A 157 -16.15 -0.21 -12.66
N ALA A 158 -15.32 0.46 -13.47
CA ALA A 158 -15.67 0.77 -14.85
C ALA A 158 -15.86 -0.48 -15.72
N GLU A 159 -15.05 -1.53 -15.49
CA GLU A 159 -15.18 -2.84 -16.14
C GLU A 159 -16.49 -3.54 -15.74
N HIS A 160 -16.83 -3.53 -14.45
CA HIS A 160 -18.02 -4.23 -13.95
C HIS A 160 -19.33 -3.48 -14.25
N TYR A 161 -19.33 -2.14 -14.23
CA TYR A 161 -20.54 -1.32 -14.36
C TYR A 161 -20.65 -0.55 -15.69
N GLY A 162 -19.63 -0.58 -16.54
CA GLY A 162 -19.65 -0.23 -17.97
C GLY A 162 -20.06 1.19 -18.38
N SER A 163 -20.28 2.12 -17.45
CA SER A 163 -21.09 3.33 -17.71
C SER A 163 -20.46 4.66 -17.30
N PHE A 164 -19.19 4.70 -16.90
CA PHE A 164 -18.56 5.96 -16.47
C PHE A 164 -17.03 6.00 -16.67
N ASN A 165 -16.49 7.22 -16.70
CA ASN A 165 -15.06 7.47 -16.85
C ASN A 165 -14.31 7.19 -15.52
N GLY A 166 -13.49 6.14 -15.49
CA GLY A 166 -12.71 5.73 -14.32
C GLY A 166 -11.76 6.81 -13.79
N ILE A 167 -11.20 7.67 -14.65
CA ILE A 167 -10.28 8.74 -14.23
C ILE A 167 -11.04 9.83 -13.45
N GLU A 168 -12.21 10.22 -13.95
CA GLU A 168 -13.05 11.23 -13.29
C GLU A 168 -13.64 10.69 -11.99
N PHE A 169 -14.02 9.40 -11.97
CA PHE A 169 -14.47 8.71 -10.78
C PHE A 169 -13.35 8.65 -9.73
N ALA A 170 -12.13 8.24 -10.10
CA ALA A 170 -10.98 8.17 -9.20
C ALA A 170 -10.69 9.51 -8.49
N ARG A 171 -10.81 10.64 -9.22
CA ARG A 171 -10.64 11.99 -8.65
C ARG A 171 -11.70 12.35 -7.60
N ARG A 172 -12.89 11.75 -7.69
CA ARG A 172 -14.01 12.00 -6.78
C ARG A 172 -14.09 10.99 -5.62
N LEU A 173 -13.32 9.91 -5.68
CA LEU A 173 -13.28 8.90 -4.63
C LEU A 173 -12.59 9.39 -3.34
N TRP A 174 -11.64 10.33 -3.43
CA TRP A 174 -10.87 10.81 -2.27
C TRP A 174 -11.20 12.26 -1.88
N GLY A 175 -11.02 12.56 -0.59
CA GLY A 175 -11.26 13.87 0.00
C GLY A 175 -12.67 14.05 0.54
N ASP A 176 -13.06 15.32 0.72
CA ASP A 176 -14.41 15.70 1.19
C ASP A 176 -15.43 15.65 0.05
N GLN A 177 -15.57 14.45 -0.55
CA GLN A 177 -16.59 14.11 -1.52
C GLN A 177 -17.57 13.11 -0.91
N TYR A 178 -18.85 13.29 -1.21
CA TYR A 178 -19.95 12.46 -0.78
C TYR A 178 -20.75 12.04 -2.01
N PHE A 179 -21.31 10.84 -2.00
CA PHE A 179 -22.18 10.38 -3.08
C PHE A 179 -23.64 10.50 -2.66
N ASP A 180 -24.42 11.25 -3.43
CA ASP A 180 -25.86 11.32 -3.23
C ASP A 180 -26.56 10.25 -4.09
N LYS A 181 -27.16 9.27 -3.41
CA LYS A 181 -27.89 8.17 -4.06
C LYS A 181 -29.12 8.62 -4.83
N LYS A 182 -29.74 9.74 -4.42
CA LYS A 182 -30.96 10.25 -5.06
C LYS A 182 -30.64 10.93 -6.38
N SER A 183 -29.65 11.83 -6.37
CA SER A 183 -29.23 12.54 -7.58
C SER A 183 -28.20 11.78 -8.43
N ARG A 184 -27.63 10.69 -7.92
CA ARG A 184 -26.51 9.93 -8.50
C ARG A 184 -25.30 10.80 -8.83
N LYS A 185 -25.04 11.82 -8.02
CA LYS A 185 -23.95 12.78 -8.20
C LYS A 185 -23.04 12.85 -6.99
N PHE A 186 -21.79 13.21 -7.24
CA PHE A 186 -20.84 13.55 -6.19
C PHE A 186 -21.05 14.99 -5.76
N VAL A 187 -21.14 15.20 -4.45
CA VAL A 187 -21.35 16.50 -3.81
C VAL A 187 -20.28 16.70 -2.74
N ARG A 188 -19.84 17.96 -2.55
CA ARG A 188 -18.83 18.31 -1.54
C ARG A 188 -19.39 18.48 -0.14
N LYS A 189 -20.70 18.62 -0.01
CA LYS A 189 -21.40 18.75 1.26
C LYS A 189 -22.17 17.47 1.55
N PRO A 190 -22.28 17.03 2.81
CA PRO A 190 -23.04 15.85 3.16
C PRO A 190 -24.51 16.02 2.73
N PRO A 191 -25.07 15.15 1.87
CA PRO A 191 -26.44 15.28 1.35
C PRO A 191 -27.52 14.97 2.39
N HIS A 192 -27.17 14.27 3.47
CA HIS A 192 -28.03 13.90 4.59
C HIS A 192 -27.22 13.75 5.87
N GLN A 193 -27.88 13.81 7.02
CA GLN A 193 -27.24 13.61 8.32
C GLN A 193 -26.69 12.18 8.42
N GLY A 194 -25.39 12.03 8.69
CA GLY A 194 -24.71 10.74 8.70
C GLY A 194 -24.17 10.27 7.34
N ALA A 195 -24.16 11.13 6.32
CA ALA A 195 -23.52 10.79 5.05
C ALA A 195 -22.06 10.38 5.22
N THR A 196 -21.70 9.21 4.70
CA THR A 196 -20.32 8.75 4.64
C THR A 196 -19.62 9.33 3.40
N ARG A 197 -18.30 9.48 3.48
CA ARG A 197 -17.49 9.94 2.35
C ARG A 197 -17.46 8.89 1.26
N SER A 198 -17.25 9.34 0.03
CA SER A 198 -17.15 8.46 -1.14
C SER A 198 -16.06 7.39 -0.98
N PHE A 199 -14.91 7.69 -0.39
CA PHE A 199 -13.88 6.68 -0.13
C PHE A 199 -14.37 5.59 0.83
N VAL A 200 -15.10 6.00 1.87
CA VAL A 200 -15.62 5.06 2.88
C VAL A 200 -16.66 4.15 2.24
N GLU A 201 -17.61 4.73 1.53
CA GLU A 201 -18.72 4.00 0.92
C GLU A 201 -18.28 3.07 -0.22
N PHE A 202 -17.40 3.54 -1.10
CA PHE A 202 -17.01 2.77 -2.30
C PHE A 202 -15.76 1.92 -2.12
N ILE A 203 -14.90 2.19 -1.14
CA ILE A 203 -13.63 1.46 -0.98
C ILE A 203 -13.59 0.71 0.34
N LEU A 204 -13.68 1.43 1.46
CA LEU A 204 -13.50 0.79 2.78
C LEU A 204 -14.65 -0.15 3.13
N GLU A 205 -15.91 0.24 2.92
CA GLU A 205 -17.06 -0.63 3.25
C GLU A 205 -17.02 -1.97 2.49
N PRO A 206 -16.80 -2.01 1.16
CA PRO A 206 -16.57 -3.27 0.44
C PRO A 206 -15.39 -4.09 0.98
N LEU A 207 -14.26 -3.45 1.27
CA LEU A 207 -13.09 -4.13 1.84
C LEU A 207 -13.43 -4.77 3.20
N TYR A 208 -14.06 -4.01 4.10
CA TYR A 208 -14.50 -4.50 5.41
C TYR A 208 -15.44 -5.69 5.28
N LYS A 209 -16.39 -5.65 4.33
CA LYS A 209 -17.29 -6.79 4.06
C LYS A 209 -16.50 -8.03 3.64
N ILE A 210 -15.55 -7.90 2.71
CA ILE A 210 -14.71 -9.02 2.25
C ILE A 210 -13.91 -9.62 3.42
N PHE A 211 -13.20 -8.79 4.19
CA PHE A 211 -12.39 -9.26 5.32
C PHE A 211 -13.24 -9.86 6.45
N SER A 212 -14.42 -9.31 6.72
CA SER A 212 -15.33 -9.88 7.73
C SER A 212 -15.90 -11.24 7.29
N GLN A 213 -16.21 -11.41 6.00
CA GLN A 213 -16.68 -12.68 5.45
C GLN A 213 -15.57 -13.74 5.45
N ASP A 214 -14.33 -13.38 5.08
CA ASP A 214 -13.19 -14.30 5.12
C ASP A 214 -12.83 -14.70 6.56
N SER A 215 -12.81 -13.74 7.49
CA SER A 215 -12.59 -14.03 8.93
C SER A 215 -13.66 -14.96 9.51
N SER A 216 -14.89 -14.82 9.06
CA SER A 216 -16.01 -15.70 9.46
C SER A 216 -15.85 -17.10 8.86
N ARG A 217 -15.41 -17.21 7.60
CA ARG A 217 -15.09 -18.49 6.93
C ARG A 217 -13.90 -19.21 7.57
N ARG A 218 -12.83 -18.50 7.93
CA ARG A 218 -11.67 -19.09 8.64
C ARG A 218 -12.05 -19.61 10.03
N ARG A 219 -12.93 -18.92 10.76
CA ARG A 219 -13.48 -19.42 12.04
C ARG A 219 -14.39 -20.64 11.86
N LEU A 220 -15.21 -20.67 10.82
CA LEU A 220 -16.06 -21.83 10.50
C LEU A 220 -15.22 -23.04 10.04
N GLY A 221 -14.13 -22.82 9.31
CA GLY A 221 -13.18 -23.87 8.93
C GLY A 221 -12.47 -24.51 10.14
N GLN A 222 -12.18 -23.75 11.19
CA GLN A 222 -11.64 -24.29 12.45
C GLN A 222 -12.69 -25.03 13.30
N LEU A 223 -13.98 -24.66 13.20
CA LEU A 223 -15.07 -25.34 13.91
C LEU A 223 -15.58 -26.60 13.19
N ALA A 224 -15.24 -26.81 11.92
CA ALA A 224 -15.61 -28.00 11.14
C ALA A 224 -14.63 -29.19 11.30
N VAL A 225 -13.61 -29.05 12.16
CA VAL A 225 -12.61 -30.11 12.46
C VAL A 225 -12.73 -30.59 13.92
N LEU A 226 -13.88 -30.38 14.57
CA LEU A 226 -14.22 -30.99 15.85
C LEU A 226 -15.36 -32.01 15.68
#